data_AF-A0A1Y5EG73-F1
#
_entry.id   AF-A0A1Y5EG73-F1
#
_cell.length_a   1.000
_cell.length_b   1.000
_cell.length_c   1.000
_cell.angle_alpha   90.00
_cell.angle_beta   90.00
_cell.angle_gamma   90.00
#
_symmetry.space_group_name_H-M   'P 1'
#
loop_
_entity.id
_entity.type
_entity.pdbx_description
1 polymer ?
#
loop_
_entity_poly.entity_id
_entity_poly.type
_entity_poly.pdbx_seq_one_letter_code
_entity_poly.pdbx_strand_id
1 'polypeptide(L)'
;MLHHSEVIKTRQIYAFYDPRYEIGVTLGVDSSNPKRFRDAQCSAPFGMSCAGVWNFETDKAGIDAFKIKARAGLPALTNPRSGIEWVDLSKEDAVQRISENLSSDAKRDFNPKPTKNDLYFTNNSSLVERGRSVLWIFKENETGILKVTVLSDWQTPLEDKRGYSRLGFAQVAAYLIEDETSQEANNRTYEIHKRIVSEFSDDDPFKFSWLDKTTSFGSVDDFVQSGGESFIRLPESVIHSSQCKPSDVAITYNKPFVAESDIVKKMQSHFSSSKKK
;
A
#
# COMPACT_ATOMS: atom_id res chain seq x y z
N MET A 1 34.95 23.65 3.86
CA MET A 1 33.56 23.18 3.61
C MET A 1 33.46 22.87 2.14
N LEU A 2 33.38 21.59 1.77
CA LEU A 2 33.06 21.22 0.39
C LEU A 2 31.56 21.43 0.21
N HIS A 3 31.17 22.45 -0.54
CA HIS A 3 29.82 22.53 -1.08
C HIS A 3 29.66 21.33 -2.00
N HIS A 4 28.98 20.28 -1.53
CA HIS A 4 28.42 19.30 -2.44
C HIS A 4 27.46 20.08 -3.35
N SER A 5 27.90 20.36 -4.58
CA SER A 5 27.01 20.83 -5.62
C SER A 5 25.95 19.75 -5.78
N GLU A 6 24.70 20.09 -5.46
CA GLU A 6 23.61 19.16 -5.65
C GLU A 6 23.52 18.84 -7.15
N VAL A 7 23.64 17.56 -7.48
CA VAL A 7 23.68 17.11 -8.87
C VAL A 7 22.30 17.32 -9.48
N ILE A 8 22.17 18.31 -10.36
CA ILE A 8 21.00 18.48 -11.22
C ILE A 8 20.85 17.23 -12.07
N LYS A 9 19.65 16.63 -12.05
CA LYS A 9 19.33 15.43 -12.83
C LYS A 9 18.03 15.65 -13.58
N THR A 10 17.89 14.99 -14.71
CA THR A 10 16.60 14.87 -15.39
C THR A 10 15.64 14.05 -14.52
N ARG A 11 14.46 14.61 -14.29
CA ARG A 11 13.33 14.04 -13.55
C ARG A 11 12.11 14.02 -14.45
N GLN A 12 11.12 13.21 -14.07
CA GLN A 12 9.92 13.01 -14.87
C GLN A 12 8.68 13.14 -14.00
N ILE A 13 7.76 14.01 -14.41
CA ILE A 13 6.37 14.01 -13.91
C ILE A 13 5.56 13.16 -14.87
N TYR A 14 4.71 12.32 -14.32
CA TYR A 14 3.80 11.49 -15.06
C TYR A 14 2.37 11.77 -14.66
N ALA A 15 1.47 11.77 -15.64
CA ALA A 15 0.04 11.68 -15.44
C ALA A 15 -0.42 10.25 -15.74
N PHE A 16 -1.14 9.65 -14.80
CA PHE A 16 -1.69 8.31 -14.91
C PHE A 16 -3.20 8.33 -14.76
N TYR A 17 -3.89 7.50 -15.51
CA TYR A 17 -5.35 7.34 -15.42
C TYR A 17 -5.71 5.85 -15.48
N ASP A 18 -6.87 5.50 -14.96
CA ASP A 18 -7.44 4.16 -15.13
C ASP A 18 -8.30 4.18 -16.41
N PRO A 19 -7.99 3.37 -17.44
CA PRO A 19 -8.76 3.33 -18.68
C PRO A 19 -10.25 2.98 -18.50
N ARG A 20 -10.58 2.40 -17.34
CA ARG A 20 -11.91 2.14 -16.80
C ARG A 20 -12.83 3.36 -16.82
N TYR A 21 -12.21 4.53 -16.67
CA TYR A 21 -12.94 5.73 -16.35
C TYR A 21 -12.48 6.93 -17.19
N GLU A 22 -13.45 7.77 -17.53
CA GLU A 22 -13.21 8.96 -18.36
C GLU A 22 -12.55 10.10 -17.58
N ILE A 23 -12.83 10.19 -16.28
CA ILE A 23 -12.35 11.24 -15.38
C ILE A 23 -11.34 10.64 -14.40
N GLY A 24 -10.46 11.43 -13.81
CA GLY A 24 -9.59 10.97 -12.72
C GLY A 24 -8.16 10.70 -13.18
N VAL A 25 -7.27 11.64 -12.89
CA VAL A 25 -5.83 11.52 -13.19
C VAL A 25 -5.01 11.68 -11.92
N THR A 26 -4.09 10.76 -11.64
CA THR A 26 -3.10 10.92 -10.57
C THR A 26 -1.73 11.29 -11.13
N LEU A 27 -0.92 11.98 -10.33
CA LEU A 27 0.41 12.42 -10.72
C LEU A 27 1.51 11.71 -9.93
N GLY A 28 2.46 11.12 -10.66
CA GLY A 28 3.69 10.55 -10.12
C GLY A 28 4.91 11.40 -10.48
N VAL A 29 5.95 11.35 -9.65
CA VAL A 29 7.26 11.91 -9.99
C VAL A 29 8.35 10.89 -9.71
N ASP A 30 9.22 10.67 -10.69
CA ASP A 30 10.35 9.75 -10.56
C ASP A 30 11.69 10.35 -11.00
N SER A 31 12.74 9.71 -10.48
CA SER A 31 14.11 9.82 -10.94
C SER A 31 14.41 8.72 -11.96
N SER A 32 14.46 9.05 -13.26
CA SER A 32 14.93 8.21 -14.39
C SER A 32 14.38 6.77 -14.55
N ASN A 33 13.69 6.20 -13.56
CA ASN A 33 13.09 4.87 -13.52
C ASN A 33 11.64 5.05 -12.99
N PRO A 34 10.61 4.60 -13.72
CA PRO A 34 9.21 4.92 -13.45
C PRO A 34 8.62 4.14 -12.26
N LYS A 35 9.21 4.28 -11.07
CA LYS A 35 8.70 3.64 -9.83
C LYS A 35 7.26 4.06 -9.55
N ARG A 36 6.93 5.36 -9.63
CA ARG A 36 5.56 5.83 -9.39
C ARG A 36 4.55 5.30 -10.39
N PHE A 37 4.95 5.06 -11.63
CA PHE A 37 4.06 4.36 -12.57
C PHE A 37 3.78 2.94 -12.11
N ARG A 38 4.82 2.19 -11.71
CA ARG A 38 4.65 0.84 -11.18
C ARG A 38 3.76 0.83 -9.95
N ASP A 39 4.02 1.72 -9.00
CA ASP A 39 3.19 1.87 -7.80
C ASP A 39 1.72 2.11 -8.21
N ALA A 40 1.47 2.98 -9.20
CA ALA A 40 0.13 3.24 -9.72
C ALA A 40 -0.50 2.03 -10.43
N GLN A 41 0.27 1.23 -11.18
CA GLN A 41 -0.22 -0.01 -11.82
C GLN A 41 -0.75 -1.00 -10.78
N CYS A 42 0.00 -1.24 -9.71
CA CYS A 42 -0.40 -2.14 -8.61
C CYS A 42 -1.61 -1.61 -7.80
N SER A 43 -1.99 -0.37 -8.05
CA SER A 43 -3.06 0.37 -7.40
C SER A 43 -4.34 0.49 -8.24
N ALA A 44 -4.48 -0.32 -9.29
CA ALA A 44 -5.73 -0.42 -10.02
C ALA A 44 -5.98 -1.88 -10.42
N PRO A 45 -7.22 -2.40 -10.29
CA PRO A 45 -7.50 -3.80 -10.59
C PRO A 45 -7.28 -4.19 -12.05
N PHE A 46 -7.19 -3.21 -12.95
CA PHE A 46 -7.03 -3.41 -14.39
C PHE A 46 -5.82 -2.64 -14.94
N GLY A 47 -4.90 -2.26 -14.04
CA GLY A 47 -3.75 -1.42 -14.38
C GLY A 47 -4.14 0.03 -14.67
N MET A 48 -3.11 0.82 -14.91
CA MET A 48 -3.20 2.23 -15.24
C MET A 48 -2.66 2.47 -16.66
N SER A 49 -2.90 3.64 -17.21
CA SER A 49 -2.28 4.09 -18.46
C SER A 49 -1.63 5.44 -18.26
N CYS A 50 -0.53 5.68 -18.97
CA CYS A 50 0.12 6.98 -18.96
C CYS A 50 -0.62 7.92 -19.91
N ALA A 51 -1.08 9.06 -19.38
CA ALA A 51 -1.69 10.13 -20.17
C ALA A 51 -0.65 11.11 -20.72
N GLY A 52 0.46 11.31 -19.98
CA GLY A 52 1.50 12.25 -20.39
C GLY A 52 2.72 12.24 -19.47
N VAL A 53 3.87 12.63 -20.03
CA VAL A 53 5.16 12.73 -19.34
C VAL A 53 5.83 14.05 -19.61
N TRP A 54 6.27 14.73 -18.55
CA TRP A 54 7.05 15.96 -18.61
C TRP A 54 8.44 15.71 -18.03
N ASN A 55 9.48 16.11 -18.76
CA ASN A 55 10.86 16.00 -18.31
C ASN A 55 11.33 17.37 -17.83
N PHE A 56 12.04 17.41 -16.72
CA PHE A 56 12.57 18.64 -16.15
C PHE A 56 13.91 18.37 -15.48
N GLU A 57 14.77 19.37 -15.43
CA GLU A 57 16.06 19.28 -14.77
C GLU A 57 15.97 19.97 -13.42
N THR A 58 16.28 19.22 -12.36
CA THR A 58 16.26 19.76 -11.01
C THR A 58 17.14 18.95 -10.06
N ASP A 59 17.47 19.56 -8.93
CA ASP A 59 18.03 18.86 -7.78
C ASP A 59 16.91 18.14 -6.98
N LYS A 60 17.21 17.66 -5.77
CA LYS A 60 16.19 16.98 -4.96
C LYS A 60 15.16 17.97 -4.38
N ALA A 61 15.58 19.20 -4.08
CA ALA A 61 14.75 20.21 -3.45
C ALA A 61 13.69 20.78 -4.40
N GLY A 62 14.00 20.90 -5.69
CA GLY A 62 13.06 21.44 -6.69
C GLY A 62 11.94 20.49 -7.10
N ILE A 63 11.99 19.20 -6.74
CA ILE A 63 10.96 18.21 -7.07
C ILE A 63 9.58 18.64 -6.56
N ASP A 64 9.48 19.10 -5.32
CA ASP A 64 8.19 19.47 -4.72
C ASP A 64 7.63 20.75 -5.36
N ALA A 65 8.49 21.71 -5.72
CA ALA A 65 8.08 22.91 -6.43
C ALA A 65 7.44 22.57 -7.78
N PHE A 66 8.03 21.63 -8.53
CA PHE A 66 7.47 21.17 -9.80
C PHE A 66 6.13 20.43 -9.61
N LYS A 67 5.98 19.62 -8.56
CA LYS A 67 4.70 18.97 -8.23
C LYS A 67 3.60 19.98 -7.90
N ILE A 68 3.92 20.99 -7.09
CA ILE A 68 3.00 22.07 -6.74
C ILE A 68 2.60 22.83 -7.99
N LYS A 69 3.57 23.18 -8.85
CA LYS A 69 3.31 23.88 -10.11
C LYS A 69 2.39 23.05 -11.02
N ALA A 70 2.70 21.77 -11.24
CA ALA A 70 1.89 20.88 -12.07
C ALA A 70 0.44 20.79 -11.59
N ARG A 71 0.21 20.74 -10.26
CA ARG A 71 -1.12 20.63 -9.65
C ARG A 71 -1.84 21.96 -9.44
N ALA A 72 -1.20 23.09 -9.72
CA ALA A 72 -1.77 24.40 -9.42
C ALA A 72 -3.13 24.58 -10.11
N GLY A 73 -4.17 24.89 -9.33
CA GLY A 73 -5.53 25.13 -9.84
C GLY A 73 -6.27 23.90 -10.37
N LEU A 74 -5.74 22.68 -10.21
CA LEU A 74 -6.44 21.45 -10.61
C LEU A 74 -7.45 21.02 -9.53
N PRO A 75 -8.70 20.66 -9.90
CA PRO A 75 -9.69 20.21 -8.94
C PRO A 75 -9.32 18.83 -8.38
N ALA A 76 -9.44 18.63 -7.08
CA ALA A 76 -9.23 17.33 -6.46
C ALA A 76 -10.47 16.45 -6.59
N LEU A 77 -10.28 15.18 -6.94
CA LEU A 77 -11.35 14.18 -6.97
C LEU A 77 -11.84 13.93 -5.54
N THR A 78 -13.11 14.26 -5.29
CA THR A 78 -13.69 14.27 -3.94
C THR A 78 -14.40 12.97 -3.57
N ASN A 79 -14.61 12.06 -4.53
CA ASN A 79 -15.39 10.83 -4.33
C ASN A 79 -14.77 9.65 -5.10
N PRO A 80 -14.74 8.42 -4.56
CA PRO A 80 -15.01 7.97 -3.20
C PRO A 80 -13.71 7.87 -2.39
N ARG A 81 -13.41 8.91 -1.60
CA ARG A 81 -12.41 8.88 -0.51
C ARG A 81 -10.94 8.62 -0.89
N SER A 82 -10.54 8.67 -2.16
CA SER A 82 -9.15 8.41 -2.61
C SER A 82 -8.14 9.54 -2.38
N GLY A 83 -8.56 10.59 -1.68
CA GLY A 83 -7.71 11.67 -1.19
C GLY A 83 -6.92 12.44 -2.25
N ILE A 84 -6.04 13.30 -1.76
CA ILE A 84 -5.53 14.55 -2.37
C ILE A 84 -4.79 14.36 -3.72
N GLU A 85 -4.56 13.12 -4.16
CA GLU A 85 -3.68 12.84 -5.31
C GLU A 85 -4.37 12.80 -6.67
N TRP A 86 -5.67 12.53 -6.70
CA TRP A 86 -6.44 12.42 -7.94
C TRP A 86 -7.02 13.78 -8.36
N VAL A 87 -6.93 14.07 -9.65
CA VAL A 87 -7.45 15.27 -10.32
C VAL A 87 -8.77 14.92 -10.97
N ASP A 88 -9.81 15.71 -10.69
CA ASP A 88 -11.18 15.55 -11.19
C ASP A 88 -11.34 16.14 -12.61
N LEU A 89 -10.59 15.61 -13.56
CA LEU A 89 -10.62 16.01 -14.96
C LEU A 89 -10.49 14.78 -15.87
N SER A 90 -10.90 14.94 -17.13
CA SER A 90 -10.55 13.99 -18.18
C SER A 90 -9.03 13.93 -18.37
N LYS A 91 -8.52 12.85 -18.98
CA LYS A 91 -7.08 12.73 -19.26
C LYS A 91 -6.59 13.82 -20.22
N GLU A 92 -7.39 14.18 -21.23
CA GLU A 92 -7.08 15.24 -22.18
C GLU A 92 -6.99 16.60 -21.48
N ASP A 93 -8.00 16.96 -20.68
CA ASP A 93 -8.04 18.23 -19.95
C ASP A 93 -6.92 18.32 -18.90
N ALA A 94 -6.66 17.23 -18.18
CA ALA A 94 -5.58 17.17 -17.21
C ALA A 94 -4.22 17.40 -17.88
N VAL A 95 -3.94 16.70 -18.99
CA VAL A 95 -2.69 16.88 -19.75
C VAL A 95 -2.55 18.30 -20.24
N GLN A 96 -3.61 18.89 -20.81
CA GLN A 96 -3.58 20.27 -21.27
C GLN A 96 -3.24 21.25 -20.13
N ARG A 97 -3.98 21.21 -19.01
CA ARG A 97 -3.77 22.14 -17.90
C ARG A 97 -2.42 21.96 -17.22
N ILE A 98 -1.93 20.72 -17.10
CA ILE A 98 -0.58 20.46 -16.56
C ILE A 98 0.48 21.03 -17.50
N SER A 99 0.31 20.86 -18.81
CA SER A 99 1.21 21.44 -19.81
C SER A 99 1.25 22.96 -19.76
N GLU A 100 0.10 23.62 -19.58
CA GLU A 100 -0.01 25.07 -19.37
C GLU A 100 0.74 25.50 -18.09
N ASN A 101 0.47 24.82 -16.97
CA ASN A 101 1.11 25.08 -15.68
C ASN A 101 2.64 24.90 -15.75
N LEU A 102 3.12 23.88 -16.45
CA LEU A 102 4.55 23.60 -16.60
C LEU A 102 5.20 24.41 -17.71
N SER A 103 4.41 25.05 -18.57
CA SER A 103 4.89 25.73 -19.79
C SER A 103 5.68 24.78 -20.70
N SER A 104 5.19 23.54 -20.82
CA SER A 104 5.88 22.46 -21.53
C SER A 104 4.89 21.40 -22.01
N ASP A 105 5.08 20.90 -23.23
CA ASP A 105 4.24 19.85 -23.81
C ASP A 105 4.55 18.47 -23.23
N ALA A 106 3.50 17.68 -23.05
CA ALA A 106 3.60 16.30 -22.63
C ALA A 106 4.13 15.40 -23.75
N LYS A 107 5.05 14.48 -23.42
CA LYS A 107 5.38 13.34 -24.28
C LYS A 107 4.30 12.27 -24.11
N ARG A 108 3.66 11.86 -25.22
CA ARG A 108 2.49 10.96 -25.22
C ARG A 108 2.82 9.47 -25.43
N ASP A 109 4.03 9.15 -25.90
CA ASP A 109 4.43 7.77 -26.26
C ASP A 109 5.26 7.06 -25.18
N PHE A 110 5.01 7.35 -23.90
CA PHE A 110 5.72 6.68 -22.81
C PHE A 110 4.93 5.46 -22.35
N ASN A 111 5.35 4.28 -22.82
CA ASN A 111 4.84 3.00 -22.35
C ASN A 111 5.98 2.25 -21.64
N PRO A 112 6.22 2.52 -20.34
CA PRO A 112 7.30 1.86 -19.64
C PRO A 112 6.95 0.38 -19.52
N LYS A 113 7.76 -0.46 -20.16
CA LYS A 113 7.63 -1.91 -20.02
C LYS A 113 7.99 -2.26 -18.58
N PRO A 114 7.13 -2.94 -17.81
CA PRO A 114 7.57 -3.47 -16.54
C PRO A 114 8.67 -4.50 -16.81
N THR A 115 9.66 -4.59 -15.93
CA THR A 115 10.49 -5.80 -15.91
C THR A 115 9.85 -6.81 -14.96
N LYS A 116 9.91 -8.11 -15.27
CA LYS A 116 9.34 -9.17 -14.41
C LYS A 116 9.86 -9.10 -12.96
N ASN A 117 11.09 -8.64 -12.77
CA ASN A 117 11.72 -8.50 -11.44
C ASN A 117 11.27 -7.25 -10.67
N ASP A 118 10.66 -6.27 -11.35
CA ASP A 118 10.19 -5.02 -10.75
C ASP A 118 8.78 -5.10 -10.16
N LEU A 119 8.05 -6.19 -10.44
CA LEU A 119 6.63 -6.35 -10.10
C LEU A 119 6.40 -7.10 -8.79
N TYR A 120 7.44 -7.75 -8.26
CA TYR A 120 7.50 -8.14 -6.86
C TYR A 120 7.73 -6.86 -6.07
N PHE A 121 6.66 -6.16 -5.70
CA PHE A 121 6.80 -5.06 -4.77
C PHE A 121 7.45 -5.61 -3.50
N THR A 122 8.71 -5.21 -3.37
CA THR A 122 9.70 -5.49 -2.33
C THR A 122 10.06 -6.97 -2.11
N ASN A 123 11.33 -7.30 -2.41
CA ASN A 123 12.15 -8.07 -1.49
C ASN A 123 11.81 -7.60 -0.07
N ASN A 124 10.95 -8.33 0.62
CA ASN A 124 10.41 -8.01 1.93
C ASN A 124 11.47 -8.05 3.04
N SER A 125 12.76 -8.09 2.71
CA SER A 125 13.83 -8.14 3.71
C SER A 125 13.70 -7.03 4.76
N SER A 126 13.14 -5.85 4.43
CA SER A 126 12.90 -4.79 5.42
C SER A 126 11.52 -4.84 6.10
N LEU A 127 10.50 -5.48 5.51
CA LEU A 127 9.18 -5.63 6.14
C LEU A 127 9.21 -6.70 7.24
N VAL A 128 10.09 -7.71 7.08
CA VAL A 128 10.17 -8.80 8.04
C VAL A 128 10.94 -8.41 9.32
N GLU A 129 11.71 -7.31 9.31
CA GLU A 129 12.57 -6.93 10.43
C GLU A 129 11.87 -6.21 11.60
N ARG A 130 10.60 -5.76 11.47
CA ARG A 130 10.04 -4.79 12.45
C ARG A 130 8.62 -5.03 13.00
N GLY A 131 7.95 -6.15 12.70
CA GLY A 131 6.61 -6.40 13.22
C GLY A 131 5.99 -7.73 12.80
N ARG A 132 4.75 -7.98 13.24
CA ARG A 132 3.95 -9.14 12.80
C ARG A 132 3.18 -8.75 11.54
N SER A 133 3.24 -9.61 10.53
CA SER A 133 2.59 -9.41 9.25
C SER A 133 1.14 -9.87 9.32
N VAL A 134 0.25 -9.04 8.80
CA VAL A 134 -1.19 -9.29 8.70
C VAL A 134 -1.54 -9.43 7.22
N LEU A 135 -2.26 -10.50 6.89
CA LEU A 135 -2.85 -10.70 5.57
C LEU A 135 -4.18 -9.97 5.50
N TRP A 136 -4.25 -8.89 4.74
CA TRP A 136 -5.45 -8.10 4.57
C TRP A 136 -6.16 -8.44 3.27
N ILE A 137 -7.50 -8.53 3.33
CA ILE A 137 -8.37 -8.64 2.17
C ILE A 137 -9.25 -7.39 2.09
N PHE A 138 -9.14 -6.70 0.97
CA PHE A 138 -9.93 -5.52 0.63
C PHE A 138 -10.87 -5.84 -0.51
N LYS A 139 -11.95 -5.07 -0.62
CA LYS A 139 -12.88 -5.07 -1.76
C LYS A 139 -12.99 -3.67 -2.32
N GLU A 140 -12.71 -3.49 -3.60
CA GLU A 140 -12.90 -2.20 -4.25
C GLU A 140 -14.39 -1.88 -4.33
N ASN A 141 -14.76 -0.64 -3.99
CA ASN A 141 -16.17 -0.26 -3.80
C ASN A 141 -17.03 -0.38 -5.08
N GLU A 142 -16.52 -0.06 -6.27
CA GLU A 142 -17.34 -0.13 -7.50
C GLU A 142 -17.24 -1.46 -8.23
N THR A 143 -16.04 -2.01 -8.43
CA THR A 143 -15.89 -3.27 -9.17
C THR A 143 -16.20 -4.49 -8.32
N GLY A 144 -16.11 -4.37 -6.99
CA GLY A 144 -16.24 -5.48 -6.07
C GLY A 144 -15.06 -6.46 -6.09
N ILE A 145 -13.99 -6.15 -6.84
CA ILE A 145 -12.82 -7.00 -6.97
C ILE A 145 -12.04 -7.01 -5.65
N LEU A 146 -11.54 -8.19 -5.28
CA LEU A 146 -10.76 -8.38 -4.08
C LEU A 146 -9.29 -8.06 -4.31
N LYS A 147 -8.66 -7.48 -3.29
CA LYS A 147 -7.22 -7.26 -3.22
C LYS A 147 -6.67 -7.87 -1.93
N VAL A 148 -5.62 -8.68 -2.04
CA VAL A 148 -5.02 -9.41 -0.92
C VAL A 148 -3.60 -8.91 -0.70
N THR A 149 -3.31 -8.28 0.43
CA THR A 149 -1.99 -7.67 0.68
C THR A 149 -1.42 -8.10 2.03
N VAL A 150 -0.10 -8.03 2.17
CA VAL A 150 0.61 -8.31 3.41
C VAL A 150 1.21 -7.02 3.94
N LEU A 151 0.85 -6.67 5.17
CA LEU A 151 1.30 -5.43 5.82
C LEU A 151 1.87 -5.75 7.19
N SER A 152 2.91 -5.02 7.61
CA SER A 152 3.54 -5.18 8.93
C SER A 152 2.83 -4.41 10.05
N ASP A 153 1.70 -3.77 9.76
CA ASP A 153 0.94 -2.93 10.71
C ASP A 153 -0.37 -3.63 11.13
N TRP A 154 -0.60 -3.60 12.45
CA TRP A 154 -1.81 -4.06 13.14
C TRP A 154 -2.92 -3.04 13.11
N GLN A 155 -2.54 -1.77 13.09
CA GLN A 155 -3.48 -0.72 12.81
C GLN A 155 -3.94 -1.01 11.40
N THR A 156 -5.26 -1.20 11.23
CA THR A 156 -5.92 -1.12 9.92
C THR A 156 -5.12 -0.16 9.10
N PRO A 157 -4.56 -0.56 7.95
CA PRO A 157 -3.71 0.34 7.23
C PRO A 157 -4.42 1.67 7.18
N LEU A 158 -3.81 2.65 7.85
CA LEU A 158 -3.82 4.00 7.35
C LEU A 158 -3.04 3.88 6.04
N GLU A 159 -3.58 3.14 5.07
CA GLU A 159 -3.23 3.30 3.69
C GLU A 159 -3.63 4.74 3.49
N ASP A 160 -2.60 5.59 3.57
CA ASP A 160 -2.69 6.99 3.28
C ASP A 160 -3.60 7.11 2.08
N LYS A 161 -4.64 7.94 2.24
CA LYS A 161 -5.65 8.40 1.30
C LYS A 161 -5.06 8.82 -0.06
N ARG A 162 -4.28 7.98 -0.72
CA ARG A 162 -3.25 8.30 -1.72
C ARG A 162 -2.97 7.13 -2.66
N GLY A 163 -2.95 5.89 -2.16
CA GLY A 163 -2.28 4.81 -2.89
C GLY A 163 -3.08 4.04 -3.94
N TYR A 164 -4.13 3.33 -3.51
CA TYR A 164 -4.38 2.00 -4.08
C TYR A 164 -5.63 1.77 -4.91
N SER A 165 -6.56 2.72 -4.95
CA SER A 165 -7.66 2.75 -5.92
C SER A 165 -8.28 4.14 -5.89
N ARG A 166 -8.65 4.63 -7.07
CA ARG A 166 -9.46 5.83 -7.24
C ARG A 166 -10.77 5.75 -6.43
N LEU A 167 -11.30 4.54 -6.25
CA LEU A 167 -12.63 4.27 -5.72
C LEU A 167 -12.67 3.94 -4.22
N GLY A 168 -11.48 3.86 -3.63
CA GLY A 168 -11.31 3.36 -2.27
C GLY A 168 -11.72 1.89 -2.13
N PHE A 169 -11.65 1.42 -0.90
CA PHE A 169 -11.88 0.03 -0.54
C PHE A 169 -12.70 -0.10 0.73
N ALA A 170 -13.39 -1.22 0.85
CA ALA A 170 -13.84 -1.75 2.13
C ALA A 170 -12.85 -2.81 2.61
N GLN A 171 -12.49 -2.78 3.90
CA GLN A 171 -11.83 -3.93 4.52
C GLN A 171 -12.83 -5.07 4.65
N VAL A 172 -12.48 -6.26 4.17
CA VAL A 172 -13.35 -7.45 4.21
C VAL A 172 -12.90 -8.40 5.30
N ALA A 173 -11.60 -8.64 5.38
CA ALA A 173 -11.02 -9.52 6.36
C ALA A 173 -9.56 -9.17 6.62
N ALA A 174 -9.05 -9.64 7.75
CA ALA A 174 -7.65 -9.63 8.09
C ALA A 174 -7.32 -10.93 8.81
N TYR A 175 -6.18 -11.54 8.47
CA TYR A 175 -5.73 -12.80 9.04
C TYR A 175 -4.32 -12.67 9.60
N LEU A 176 -4.09 -13.44 10.63
CA LEU A 176 -2.89 -13.42 11.42
C LEU A 176 -2.54 -14.85 11.82
N ILE A 177 -1.30 -15.28 11.58
CA ILE A 177 -0.84 -16.58 12.10
C ILE A 177 -0.70 -16.48 13.61
N GLU A 178 -1.39 -17.36 14.36
CA GLU A 178 -1.38 -17.44 15.82
C GLU A 178 0.04 -17.47 16.42
N ASP A 179 0.22 -16.77 17.55
CA ASP A 179 1.37 -16.85 18.46
C ASP A 179 2.81 -16.51 18.00
N GLU A 180 3.03 -15.91 16.83
CA GLU A 180 4.40 -15.59 16.41
C GLU A 180 4.61 -14.18 15.87
N THR A 181 5.47 -13.41 16.55
CA THR A 181 6.12 -12.18 16.01
C THR A 181 7.43 -12.52 15.30
N SER A 182 7.53 -13.73 14.75
CA SER A 182 8.77 -14.28 14.17
C SER A 182 8.90 -13.93 12.69
N GLN A 183 10.14 -13.93 12.19
CA GLN A 183 10.43 -13.89 10.75
C GLN A 183 9.71 -15.04 10.01
N GLU A 184 9.57 -16.20 10.65
CA GLU A 184 8.95 -17.39 10.08
C GLU A 184 7.44 -17.24 9.89
N ALA A 185 6.73 -16.63 10.84
CA ALA A 185 5.32 -16.31 10.69
C ALA A 185 5.10 -15.27 9.58
N ASN A 186 5.95 -14.24 9.51
CA ASN A 186 5.88 -13.27 8.43
C ASN A 186 6.13 -13.91 7.04
N ASN A 187 7.10 -14.81 6.95
CA ASN A 187 7.37 -15.57 5.74
C ASN A 187 6.15 -16.43 5.37
N ARG A 188 5.54 -17.15 6.32
CA ARG A 188 4.33 -17.94 6.08
C ARG A 188 3.13 -17.09 5.64
N THR A 189 2.89 -15.95 6.28
CA THR A 189 1.88 -14.97 5.84
C THR A 189 2.11 -14.52 4.40
N TYR A 190 3.37 -14.35 4.00
CA TYR A 190 3.71 -14.03 2.61
C TYR A 190 3.56 -15.23 1.66
N GLU A 191 3.88 -16.45 2.10
CA GLU A 191 3.66 -17.65 1.30
C GLU A 191 2.17 -17.90 1.04
N ILE A 192 1.30 -17.72 2.04
CA ILE A 192 -0.15 -17.85 1.83
C ILE A 192 -0.66 -16.78 0.87
N HIS A 193 -0.15 -15.55 0.97
CA HIS A 193 -0.48 -14.47 0.03
C HIS A 193 -0.16 -14.86 -1.41
N LYS A 194 1.05 -15.34 -1.66
CA LYS A 194 1.45 -15.81 -3.00
C LYS A 194 0.59 -16.97 -3.48
N ARG A 195 0.23 -17.90 -2.60
CA ARG A 195 -0.66 -19.02 -2.94
C ARG A 195 -2.06 -18.55 -3.33
N ILE A 196 -2.64 -17.61 -2.57
CA ILE A 196 -3.95 -17.02 -2.90
C ILE A 196 -3.89 -16.32 -4.25
N VAL A 197 -2.87 -15.48 -4.48
CA VAL A 197 -2.72 -14.77 -5.76
C VAL A 197 -2.53 -15.77 -6.90
N SER A 198 -1.71 -16.82 -6.72
CA SER A 198 -1.51 -17.85 -7.74
C SER A 198 -2.77 -18.68 -8.04
N GLU A 199 -3.65 -18.85 -7.06
CA GLU A 199 -4.89 -19.64 -7.22
C GLU A 199 -6.03 -18.82 -7.83
N PHE A 200 -6.13 -17.55 -7.45
CA PHE A 200 -7.32 -16.72 -7.70
C PHE A 200 -7.08 -15.47 -8.56
N SER A 201 -5.88 -15.28 -9.11
CA SER A 201 -5.57 -14.20 -10.04
C SER A 201 -5.27 -14.77 -11.42
N ASP A 202 -5.70 -14.06 -12.45
CA ASP A 202 -5.15 -14.15 -13.79
C ASP A 202 -3.61 -13.98 -13.73
N ASP A 203 -2.88 -14.64 -14.64
CA ASP A 203 -1.41 -14.52 -14.84
C ASP A 203 -0.95 -13.11 -15.28
N ASP A 204 -1.75 -12.06 -15.00
CA ASP A 204 -1.45 -10.69 -15.34
C ASP A 204 -0.36 -10.13 -14.41
N PRO A 205 0.85 -9.86 -14.93
CA PRO A 205 1.96 -9.37 -14.13
C PRO A 205 1.71 -7.97 -13.54
N PHE A 206 0.69 -7.23 -14.03
CA PHE A 206 0.32 -5.90 -13.57
C PHE A 206 -0.72 -5.90 -12.42
N LYS A 207 -1.45 -7.00 -12.24
CA LYS A 207 -2.52 -7.15 -11.24
C LYS A 207 -1.99 -7.66 -9.91
N PHE A 208 -0.89 -7.10 -9.42
CA PHE A 208 -0.29 -7.57 -8.16
C PHE A 208 -1.33 -7.54 -7.03
N SER A 209 -1.55 -8.70 -6.39
CA SER A 209 -2.47 -8.86 -5.27
C SER A 209 -3.96 -8.72 -5.60
N TRP A 210 -4.32 -8.43 -6.85
CA TRP A 210 -5.72 -8.35 -7.27
C TRP A 210 -6.19 -9.73 -7.71
N LEU A 211 -7.39 -10.10 -7.28
CA LEU A 211 -7.99 -11.38 -7.63
C LEU A 211 -8.92 -11.21 -8.83
N ASP A 212 -9.31 -12.33 -9.44
CA ASP A 212 -10.26 -12.33 -10.54
C ASP A 212 -11.61 -11.77 -10.13
N LYS A 213 -12.29 -11.15 -11.09
CA LYS A 213 -13.59 -10.51 -10.86
C LYS A 213 -14.66 -11.51 -10.36
N THR A 214 -14.49 -12.78 -10.68
CA THR A 214 -15.39 -13.86 -10.26
C THR A 214 -15.06 -14.41 -8.88
N THR A 215 -13.90 -14.07 -8.32
CA THR A 215 -13.46 -14.58 -7.02
C THR A 215 -14.31 -14.00 -5.91
N SER A 216 -14.98 -14.89 -5.18
CA SER A 216 -15.79 -14.53 -4.02
C SER A 216 -14.92 -14.49 -2.76
N PHE A 217 -15.30 -13.65 -1.79
CA PHE A 217 -14.60 -13.62 -0.50
C PHE A 217 -14.69 -14.97 0.22
N GLY A 218 -15.83 -15.66 0.14
CA GLY A 218 -16.00 -16.98 0.77
C GLY A 218 -14.97 -18.00 0.27
N SER A 219 -14.69 -18.03 -1.03
CA SER A 219 -13.66 -18.90 -1.60
C SER A 219 -12.26 -18.62 -1.06
N VAL A 220 -11.93 -17.34 -0.85
CA VAL A 220 -10.63 -16.95 -0.28
C VAL A 220 -10.57 -17.26 1.23
N ASP A 221 -11.66 -17.01 1.97
CA ASP A 221 -11.77 -17.34 3.40
C ASP A 221 -11.60 -18.85 3.61
N ASP A 222 -12.33 -19.67 2.85
CA ASP A 222 -12.22 -21.13 2.88
C ASP A 222 -10.79 -21.60 2.54
N PHE A 223 -10.14 -20.96 1.57
CA PHE A 223 -8.75 -21.28 1.21
C PHE A 223 -7.77 -20.98 2.36
N VAL A 224 -7.91 -19.83 3.01
CA VAL A 224 -7.06 -19.45 4.15
C VAL A 224 -7.28 -20.40 5.32
N GLN A 225 -8.54 -20.70 5.65
CA GLN A 225 -8.91 -21.57 6.79
C GLN A 225 -8.56 -23.05 6.56
N SER A 226 -8.67 -23.55 5.32
CA SER A 226 -8.33 -24.93 4.97
C SER A 226 -6.83 -25.17 4.76
N GLY A 227 -6.04 -24.09 4.67
CA GLY A 227 -4.59 -24.13 4.43
C GLY A 227 -3.76 -24.87 5.50
N GLY A 228 -4.38 -25.31 6.60
CA GLY A 228 -3.74 -26.10 7.67
C GLY A 228 -2.89 -25.28 8.64
N GLU A 229 -2.76 -23.97 8.40
CA GLU A 229 -2.08 -23.02 9.27
C GLU A 229 -3.10 -22.37 10.22
N SER A 230 -2.71 -22.09 11.48
CA SER A 230 -3.57 -21.43 12.48
C SER A 230 -3.75 -19.94 12.18
N PHE A 231 -4.36 -19.61 11.05
CA PHE A 231 -4.78 -18.25 10.74
C PHE A 231 -6.00 -17.88 11.56
N ILE A 232 -5.83 -16.91 12.45
CA ILE A 232 -6.92 -16.28 13.17
C ILE A 232 -7.44 -15.14 12.31
N ARG A 233 -8.74 -15.20 11.98
CA ARG A 233 -9.45 -14.05 11.42
C ARG A 233 -9.64 -13.01 12.51
N LEU A 234 -9.20 -11.78 12.26
CA LEU A 234 -9.39 -10.67 13.19
C LEU A 234 -10.90 -10.33 13.29
N PRO A 235 -11.38 -9.87 14.46
CA PRO A 235 -12.78 -9.54 14.67
C PRO A 235 -13.15 -8.28 13.88
N GLU A 236 -14.43 -8.16 13.53
CA GLU A 236 -14.98 -7.01 12.77
C GLU A 236 -14.69 -5.67 13.46
N SER A 237 -14.69 -5.64 14.80
CA SER A 237 -14.36 -4.45 15.58
C SER A 237 -12.94 -3.94 15.32
N VAL A 238 -11.99 -4.84 15.03
CA VAL A 238 -10.61 -4.50 14.68
C VAL A 238 -10.55 -4.09 13.22
N ILE A 239 -11.13 -4.90 12.33
CA ILE A 239 -11.13 -4.68 10.87
C ILE A 239 -11.72 -3.31 10.49
N HIS A 240 -12.82 -2.91 11.14
CA HIS A 240 -13.54 -1.67 10.84
C HIS A 240 -13.16 -0.49 11.75
N SER A 241 -12.24 -0.67 12.69
CA SER A 241 -11.77 0.45 13.49
C SER A 241 -10.88 1.36 12.65
N SER A 242 -11.18 2.66 12.66
CA SER A 242 -10.33 3.69 12.05
C SER A 242 -9.07 4.00 12.86
N GLN A 243 -8.96 3.44 14.07
CA GLN A 243 -7.88 3.66 15.05
C GLN A 243 -7.78 2.45 15.99
N CYS A 244 -7.49 1.24 15.47
CA CYS A 244 -7.22 0.13 16.37
C CYS A 244 -5.91 0.41 17.10
N LYS A 245 -5.94 0.51 18.43
CA LYS A 245 -4.70 0.54 19.20
C LYS A 245 -4.21 -0.90 19.38
N PRO A 246 -2.88 -1.14 19.44
CA PRO A 246 -2.34 -2.47 19.72
C PRO A 246 -2.94 -3.14 20.98
N SER A 247 -3.41 -2.34 21.95
CA SER A 247 -4.13 -2.80 23.15
C SER A 247 -5.46 -3.50 22.86
N ASP A 248 -6.19 -3.09 21.83
CA ASP A 248 -7.56 -3.55 21.58
C ASP A 248 -7.57 -4.96 20.94
N VAL A 249 -6.53 -5.26 20.17
CA VAL A 249 -6.24 -6.61 19.64
C VAL A 249 -5.62 -7.50 20.73
N ALA A 250 -4.75 -6.93 21.57
CA ALA A 250 -4.14 -7.65 22.70
C ALA A 250 -5.20 -8.13 23.71
N ILE A 251 -6.29 -7.40 23.93
CA ILE A 251 -7.39 -7.86 24.80
C ILE A 251 -8.13 -9.07 24.20
N THR A 252 -8.18 -9.16 22.87
CA THR A 252 -8.98 -10.20 22.20
C THR A 252 -8.19 -11.49 21.95
N TYR A 253 -6.86 -11.42 21.76
CA TYR A 253 -6.03 -12.59 21.41
C TYR A 253 -4.69 -12.70 22.14
N ASN A 254 -4.38 -11.82 23.10
CA ASN A 254 -3.31 -12.07 24.07
C ASN A 254 -3.91 -12.38 25.45
N LYS A 255 -3.97 -13.67 25.81
CA LYS A 255 -3.45 -14.00 27.14
C LYS A 255 -2.01 -13.47 27.16
N PRO A 256 -1.63 -12.67 28.16
CA PRO A 256 -0.52 -11.75 28.04
C PRO A 256 0.78 -12.47 27.70
N PHE A 257 1.42 -12.02 26.62
CA PHE A 257 2.87 -12.09 26.49
C PHE A 257 3.43 -11.19 27.61
N VAL A 258 3.57 -11.77 28.79
CA VAL A 258 4.36 -11.17 29.86
C VAL A 258 5.77 -11.08 29.32
N ALA A 259 6.18 -9.88 28.91
CA ALA A 259 7.60 -9.57 28.86
C ALA A 259 8.16 -9.89 30.26
N GLU A 260 8.93 -10.97 30.37
CA GLU A 260 9.50 -11.49 31.62
C GLU A 260 10.40 -10.48 32.37
N SER A 261 10.58 -9.25 31.88
CA SER A 261 11.33 -8.22 32.60
C SER A 261 10.55 -7.54 33.73
N ASP A 262 9.21 -7.42 33.63
CA ASP A 262 8.44 -6.58 34.57
C ASP A 262 7.79 -7.37 35.71
N ILE A 263 7.49 -8.66 35.51
CA ILE A 263 7.03 -9.54 36.60
C ILE A 263 8.21 -10.00 37.46
N VAL A 264 9.40 -10.23 36.88
CA VAL A 264 10.62 -10.54 37.66
C VAL A 264 11.07 -9.33 38.48
N LYS A 265 10.96 -8.10 37.95
CA LYS A 265 11.22 -6.86 38.72
C LYS A 265 10.21 -6.62 39.84
N LYS A 266 8.92 -6.94 39.64
CA LYS A 266 7.88 -6.86 40.69
C LYS A 266 8.00 -7.98 41.74
N MET A 267 8.51 -9.15 41.39
CA MET A 267 8.75 -10.21 42.36
C MET A 267 10.04 -9.96 43.17
N GLN A 268 11.10 -9.42 42.57
CA GLN A 268 12.34 -9.09 43.29
C GLN A 268 12.21 -7.89 44.24
N SER A 269 11.29 -6.95 43.99
CA SER A 269 11.00 -5.85 44.92
C SER A 269 10.19 -6.29 46.15
N HIS A 270 9.42 -7.38 46.03
CA HIS A 270 8.67 -7.96 47.15
C HIS A 270 9.48 -8.91 48.05
N PHE A 271 10.57 -9.50 47.56
CA PHE A 271 11.46 -10.32 48.40
C PHE A 271 12.59 -9.54 49.09
N SER A 272 12.80 -8.26 48.73
CA SER A 272 13.85 -7.42 49.33
C SER A 272 13.39 -6.63 50.57
N SER A 273 12.11 -6.69 50.94
CA SER A 273 11.53 -5.93 52.06
C SER A 273 11.18 -6.79 53.29
N SER A 274 11.49 -8.09 53.30
CA SER A 274 11.17 -9.00 54.42
C SER A 274 12.37 -9.50 55.24
N LYS A 275 13.56 -8.89 55.11
CA LYS A 275 14.70 -9.12 56.02
C LYS A 275 15.15 -7.84 56.73
N LYS A 276 14.28 -7.32 57.59
CA LYS A 276 14.65 -6.53 58.77
C LYS A 276 13.64 -6.77 59.90
N LYS A 277 13.85 -7.89 60.59
CA LYS A 277 13.69 -8.01 62.04
C LYS A 277 14.79 -8.94 62.53
#